data_AF-A0A955TV22-F1
#
_entry.id   AF-A0A955TV22-F1
#
_cell.length_a   1.000
_cell.length_b   1.000
_cell.length_c   1.000
_cell.angle_alpha   90.00
_cell.angle_beta   90.00
_cell.angle_gamma   90.00
#
_symmetry.space_group_name_H-M   'P 1'
#
loop_
_entity.id
_entity.type
_entity.pdbx_description
1 polymer ?
#
loop_
_entity_poly.entity_id
_entity_poly.type
_entity_poly.pdbx_seq_one_letter_code
_entity_poly.pdbx_strand_id
1 'polypeptide(L)'
;MNHGICRYVRITLIIALVLQSSLAVAARYELTRNSIQDPKVLDAADISLYQVKLGDPEAKAVELLIEEKIAGIRAEQEGTFILLWDKSKPTGAMAGVRIVDGKVDLIFMNDRFSHKVRGIFRTVLTAKTAKEIRDLLGNEDFQNETLMGAKLLYEEKGFLVNFLDSSVNVEFCLGCSDLYSTF
;
A
#
# COMPACT_ATOMS: atom_id res chain seq x y z
N MET A 1 -50.52 -25.46 -14.10
CA MET A 1 -49.82 -24.15 -14.14
C MET A 1 -49.01 -24.00 -12.86
N ASN A 2 -47.67 -24.20 -12.88
CA ASN A 2 -46.76 -23.80 -11.77
C ASN A 2 -45.26 -24.08 -12.02
N HIS A 3 -44.86 -24.61 -13.18
CA HIS A 3 -43.45 -24.96 -13.44
C HIS A 3 -42.58 -23.77 -13.91
N GLY A 4 -43.18 -22.64 -14.29
CA GLY A 4 -42.47 -21.45 -14.75
C GLY A 4 -41.84 -20.63 -13.62
N ILE A 5 -42.57 -20.46 -12.51
CA ILE A 5 -42.17 -19.58 -11.40
C ILE A 5 -40.93 -20.13 -10.67
N CYS A 6 -40.82 -21.45 -10.53
CA CYS A 6 -39.68 -22.10 -9.86
C CYS A 6 -38.37 -21.98 -10.65
N ARG A 7 -38.43 -21.91 -11.99
CA ARG A 7 -37.24 -21.69 -12.84
C ARG A 7 -36.75 -20.25 -12.81
N TYR A 8 -37.67 -19.28 -12.83
CA TYR A 8 -37.29 -17.87 -12.77
C TYR A 8 -36.67 -17.49 -11.43
N VAL A 9 -37.23 -17.98 -10.30
CA VAL A 9 -36.69 -17.73 -8.96
C VAL A 9 -35.29 -18.33 -8.78
N ARG A 10 -35.00 -19.50 -9.38
CA ARG A 10 -33.65 -20.09 -9.34
C ARG A 10 -32.63 -19.30 -10.18
N ILE A 11 -33.03 -18.77 -11.33
CA ILE A 11 -32.15 -18.00 -12.22
C ILE A 11 -31.82 -16.63 -11.60
N THR A 12 -32.79 -15.94 -10.99
CA THR A 12 -32.51 -14.68 -10.28
C THR A 12 -31.65 -14.86 -9.04
N LEU A 13 -31.79 -15.96 -8.30
CA LEU A 13 -30.93 -16.24 -7.13
C LEU A 13 -29.47 -16.47 -7.52
N ILE A 14 -29.21 -17.13 -8.67
CA ILE A 14 -27.84 -17.38 -9.16
C ILE A 14 -27.20 -16.08 -9.68
N ILE A 15 -27.96 -15.22 -10.37
CA ILE A 15 -27.46 -13.92 -10.84
C ILE A 15 -27.15 -13.00 -9.65
N ALA A 16 -27.99 -13.02 -8.60
CA ALA A 16 -27.72 -12.28 -7.37
C ALA A 16 -26.48 -12.80 -6.61
N LEU A 17 -26.23 -14.12 -6.63
CA LEU A 17 -25.04 -14.72 -6.01
C LEU A 17 -23.74 -14.38 -6.78
N VAL A 18 -23.81 -14.27 -8.11
CA VAL A 18 -22.67 -13.87 -8.97
C VAL A 18 -22.41 -12.36 -8.91
N LEU A 19 -23.42 -11.54 -8.59
CA LEU A 19 -23.25 -10.10 -8.36
C LEU A 19 -22.73 -9.75 -6.97
N GLN A 20 -22.74 -10.70 -6.02
CA GLN A 20 -22.20 -10.53 -4.67
C GLN A 20 -20.73 -10.96 -4.53
N SER A 21 -20.10 -11.48 -5.59
CA SER A 21 -18.64 -11.60 -5.62
C SER A 21 -18.03 -10.22 -5.90
N SER A 22 -18.20 -9.29 -4.96
CA SER A 22 -17.37 -8.09 -4.89
C SER A 22 -15.94 -8.56 -4.71
N LEU A 23 -15.23 -8.60 -5.84
CA LEU A 23 -13.79 -8.72 -6.07
C LEU A 23 -12.94 -8.58 -4.79
N ALA A 24 -12.90 -9.64 -3.98
CA ALA A 24 -11.83 -9.89 -3.04
C ALA A 24 -10.61 -10.35 -3.85
N VAL A 25 -10.09 -9.47 -4.71
CA VAL A 25 -8.77 -9.65 -5.31
C VAL A 25 -7.81 -9.44 -4.16
N ALA A 26 -7.31 -10.52 -3.55
CA ALA A 26 -6.22 -10.41 -2.61
C ALA A 26 -5.07 -9.68 -3.31
N ALA A 27 -4.46 -8.71 -2.63
CA ALA A 27 -3.25 -8.09 -3.16
C ALA A 27 -2.23 -9.20 -3.47
N ARG A 28 -1.64 -9.13 -4.66
CA ARG A 28 -0.69 -10.14 -5.11
C ARG A 28 0.57 -10.17 -4.25
N TYR A 29 0.92 -9.02 -3.66
CA TYR A 29 2.19 -8.83 -2.97
C TYR A 29 2.02 -8.17 -1.59
N GLU A 30 2.21 -8.97 -0.55
CA GLU A 30 2.29 -8.50 0.82
C GLU A 30 3.72 -8.06 1.15
N LEU A 31 3.92 -6.76 1.45
CA LEU A 31 5.22 -6.14 1.75
C LEU A 31 6.01 -6.88 2.83
N THR A 32 5.31 -7.48 3.79
CA THR A 32 5.93 -8.14 4.95
C THR A 32 6.24 -9.63 4.73
N ARG A 33 5.76 -10.23 3.62
CA ARG A 33 5.86 -11.68 3.36
C ARG A 33 6.52 -11.99 2.02
N ASN A 34 6.13 -11.30 0.97
CA ASN A 34 6.60 -11.55 -0.39
C ASN A 34 7.92 -10.84 -0.67
N SER A 35 8.80 -11.51 -1.41
CA SER A 35 10.10 -10.95 -1.81
C SER A 35 10.07 -10.65 -3.32
N ILE A 36 9.49 -9.51 -3.70
CA ILE A 36 9.52 -9.07 -5.11
C ILE A 36 10.96 -8.71 -5.47
N GLN A 37 11.46 -9.25 -6.57
CA GLN A 37 12.84 -9.02 -7.04
C GLN A 37 12.88 -8.23 -8.35
N ASP A 38 11.85 -8.38 -9.19
CA ASP A 38 11.78 -7.69 -10.48
C ASP A 38 11.01 -6.36 -10.33
N PRO A 39 11.63 -5.20 -10.56
CA PRO A 39 10.94 -3.91 -10.52
C PRO A 39 9.85 -3.75 -11.60
N LYS A 40 9.87 -4.56 -12.66
CA LYS A 40 8.93 -4.45 -13.79
C LYS A 40 7.54 -4.98 -13.47
N VAL A 41 7.41 -5.83 -12.45
CA VAL A 41 6.13 -6.40 -12.03
C VAL A 41 5.46 -5.61 -10.91
N LEU A 42 6.05 -4.47 -10.53
CA LEU A 42 5.51 -3.61 -9.48
C LEU A 42 4.33 -2.79 -9.99
N ASP A 43 3.21 -2.95 -9.31
CA ASP A 43 2.00 -2.13 -9.46
C ASP A 43 1.43 -1.91 -8.07
N ALA A 44 1.15 -0.64 -7.71
CA ALA A 44 0.59 -0.29 -6.41
C ALA A 44 -0.76 -0.95 -6.12
N ALA A 45 -1.56 -1.26 -7.14
CA ALA A 45 -2.83 -1.96 -6.99
C ALA A 45 -2.66 -3.40 -6.45
N ASP A 46 -1.47 -3.97 -6.63
CA ASP A 46 -1.11 -5.33 -6.23
C ASP A 46 -0.41 -5.38 -4.85
N ILE A 47 -0.17 -4.25 -4.21
CA ILE A 47 0.56 -4.14 -2.94
C ILE A 47 -0.38 -4.17 -1.74
N SER A 48 0.00 -4.91 -0.69
CA SER A 48 -0.61 -4.82 0.63
C SER A 48 0.40 -4.66 1.76
N LEU A 49 -0.07 -4.02 2.83
CA LEU A 49 0.56 -3.92 4.13
C LEU A 49 -0.30 -4.67 5.14
N TYR A 50 0.19 -5.80 5.66
CA TYR A 50 -0.57 -6.67 6.56
C TYR A 50 -1.96 -7.04 6.03
N GLN A 51 -2.05 -7.39 4.75
CA GLN A 51 -3.27 -7.77 4.03
C GLN A 51 -4.26 -6.63 3.77
N VAL A 52 -3.91 -5.40 4.14
CA VAL A 52 -4.62 -4.17 3.76
C VAL A 52 -4.00 -3.62 2.49
N LYS A 53 -4.83 -3.37 1.48
CA LYS A 53 -4.44 -2.80 0.18
C LYS A 53 -5.17 -1.51 -0.14
N LEU A 54 -4.72 -0.80 -1.16
CA LEU A 54 -5.42 0.37 -1.69
C LEU A 54 -6.85 0.01 -2.12
N GLY A 55 -7.79 0.87 -1.77
CA GLY A 55 -9.23 0.71 -2.01
C GLY A 55 -9.96 -0.18 -1.00
N ASP A 56 -9.27 -0.85 -0.06
CA ASP A 56 -9.93 -1.59 1.01
C ASP A 56 -10.77 -0.65 1.90
N PRO A 57 -11.91 -1.12 2.42
CA PRO A 57 -12.74 -0.31 3.31
C PRO A 57 -12.05 -0.08 4.66
N GLU A 58 -12.33 1.06 5.29
CA GLU A 58 -11.83 1.43 6.62
C GLU A 58 -12.03 0.29 7.66
N ALA A 59 -13.20 -0.34 7.68
CA ALA A 59 -13.50 -1.41 8.61
C ALA A 59 -12.48 -2.57 8.53
N LYS A 60 -12.08 -2.95 7.31
CA LYS A 60 -11.06 -3.99 7.11
C LYS A 60 -9.68 -3.53 7.58
N ALA A 61 -9.34 -2.26 7.34
CA ALA A 61 -8.07 -1.70 7.81
C ALA A 61 -7.99 -1.66 9.34
N VAL A 62 -9.08 -1.28 10.01
CA VAL A 62 -9.18 -1.29 11.48
C VAL A 62 -9.05 -2.71 12.03
N GLU A 63 -9.81 -3.66 11.48
CA GLU A 63 -9.76 -5.07 11.90
C GLU A 63 -8.33 -5.62 11.80
N LEU A 64 -7.69 -5.49 10.63
CA LEU A 64 -6.39 -6.12 10.36
C LEU A 64 -5.19 -5.40 10.98
N LEU A 65 -5.25 -4.07 11.15
CA LEU A 65 -4.10 -3.31 11.66
C LEU A 65 -4.21 -3.01 13.15
N ILE A 66 -5.42 -2.76 13.66
CA ILE A 66 -5.64 -2.32 15.05
C ILE A 66 -6.06 -3.50 15.92
N GLU A 67 -7.07 -4.26 15.49
CA GLU A 67 -7.66 -5.33 16.31
C GLU A 67 -6.80 -6.60 16.26
N GLU A 68 -6.33 -6.99 15.08
CA GLU A 68 -5.38 -8.08 14.92
C GLU A 68 -4.01 -7.70 15.52
N LYS A 69 -3.54 -8.51 16.47
CA LYS A 69 -2.24 -8.29 17.10
C LYS A 69 -1.11 -8.62 16.15
N ILE A 70 -0.47 -7.59 15.60
CA ILE A 70 0.76 -7.74 14.81
C ILE A 70 1.98 -7.81 15.74
N ALA A 71 2.78 -8.86 15.58
CA ALA A 71 3.94 -9.12 16.43
C ALA A 71 5.01 -8.00 16.32
N GLY A 72 5.33 -7.41 17.47
CA GLY A 72 6.30 -6.32 17.58
C GLY A 72 5.81 -4.95 17.07
N ILE A 73 4.53 -4.83 16.72
CA ILE A 73 3.94 -3.58 16.21
C ILE A 73 2.85 -3.08 17.15
N ARG A 74 2.83 -1.76 17.37
CA ARG A 74 1.72 -1.04 17.98
C ARG A 74 1.05 -0.23 16.87
N ALA A 75 -0.25 -0.42 16.68
CA ALA A 75 -1.05 0.38 15.76
C ALA A 75 -1.83 1.44 16.54
N GLU A 76 -2.01 2.61 15.94
CA GLU A 76 -2.72 3.75 16.52
C GLU A 76 -3.46 4.50 15.41
N GLN A 77 -4.72 4.87 15.64
CA GLN A 77 -5.49 5.69 14.69
C GLN A 77 -5.36 7.17 15.08
N GLU A 78 -4.83 7.98 14.18
CA GLU A 78 -4.63 9.42 14.34
C GLU A 78 -5.28 10.16 13.16
N GLY A 79 -6.45 10.76 13.39
CA GLY A 79 -7.22 11.41 12.33
C GLY A 79 -7.60 10.42 11.23
N THR A 80 -7.17 10.70 9.99
CA THR A 80 -7.38 9.84 8.82
C THR A 80 -6.36 8.72 8.68
N PHE A 81 -5.37 8.63 9.57
CA PHE A 81 -4.30 7.65 9.46
C PHE A 81 -4.44 6.51 10.47
N ILE A 82 -4.06 5.30 10.06
CA ILE A 82 -3.69 4.22 10.96
C ILE A 82 -2.17 4.08 10.88
N LEU A 83 -1.50 4.43 11.97
CA LEU A 83 -0.06 4.49 12.11
C LEU A 83 0.48 3.23 12.79
N LEU A 84 1.52 2.63 12.20
CA LEU A 84 2.21 1.48 12.75
C LEU A 84 3.56 1.92 13.35
N TRP A 85 3.80 1.50 14.59
CA TRP A 85 4.97 1.83 15.38
C TRP A 85 5.74 0.57 15.76
N ASP A 86 7.07 0.64 15.75
CA ASP A 86 7.90 -0.41 16.33
C ASP A 86 7.79 -0.37 17.86
N LYS A 87 7.30 -1.46 18.47
CA LYS A 87 7.19 -1.57 19.93
C LYS A 87 8.53 -1.48 20.65
N SER A 88 9.62 -1.89 19.99
CA SER A 88 10.96 -1.84 20.56
C SER A 88 11.59 -0.44 20.48
N LYS A 89 11.16 0.39 19.52
CA LYS A 89 11.71 1.72 19.25
C LYS A 89 10.61 2.70 18.76
N PRO A 90 9.74 3.19 19.65
CA PRO A 90 8.59 4.00 19.27
C PRO A 90 8.95 5.49 19.04
N THR A 91 9.92 5.78 18.17
CA THR A 91 10.40 7.15 17.88
C THR A 91 9.65 7.85 16.75
N GLY A 92 8.67 7.18 16.14
CA GLY A 92 7.78 7.70 15.10
C GLY A 92 7.13 6.54 14.33
N ALA A 93 6.03 6.81 13.63
CA ALA A 93 5.40 5.85 12.74
C ALA A 93 6.42 5.35 11.70
N MET A 94 6.43 4.03 11.47
CA MET A 94 7.33 3.39 10.51
C MET A 94 6.61 2.97 9.22
N ALA A 95 5.29 2.74 9.32
CA ALA A 95 4.41 2.44 8.20
C ALA A 95 2.97 2.78 8.58
N GLY A 96 2.06 2.68 7.63
CA GLY A 96 0.65 2.86 7.91
C GLY A 96 -0.19 3.02 6.66
N VAL A 97 -1.44 3.36 6.89
CA VAL A 97 -2.41 3.67 5.83
C VAL A 97 -3.10 4.99 6.11
N ARG A 98 -3.55 5.65 5.05
CA ARG A 98 -4.49 6.77 5.12
C ARG A 98 -5.85 6.34 4.62
N ILE A 99 -6.88 6.87 5.26
CA ILE A 99 -8.29 6.61 4.96
C ILE A 99 -8.92 7.92 4.50
N VAL A 100 -9.47 7.90 3.29
CA VAL A 100 -10.25 9.00 2.71
C VAL A 100 -11.53 8.40 2.14
N ASP A 101 -12.66 9.07 2.39
CA ASP A 101 -14.00 8.62 1.95
C ASP A 101 -14.31 7.14 2.31
N GLY A 102 -13.86 6.73 3.50
CA GLY A 102 -14.09 5.39 4.06
C GLY A 102 -13.25 4.27 3.41
N LYS A 103 -12.24 4.62 2.61
CA LYS A 103 -11.35 3.66 1.94
C LYS A 103 -9.88 4.01 2.15
N VAL A 104 -9.04 2.99 2.11
CA VAL A 104 -7.59 3.17 2.10
C VAL A 104 -7.16 3.78 0.77
N ASP A 105 -6.66 5.01 0.78
CA ASP A 105 -6.21 5.71 -0.42
C ASP A 105 -4.68 5.81 -0.54
N LEU A 106 -3.98 5.59 0.57
CA LEU A 106 -2.52 5.61 0.63
C LEU A 106 -1.98 4.55 1.60
N ILE A 107 -0.90 3.88 1.18
CA ILE A 107 -0.05 3.03 2.04
C ILE A 107 1.33 3.67 2.07
N PHE A 108 1.90 3.86 3.26
CA PHE A 108 3.24 4.44 3.39
C PHE A 108 4.14 3.58 4.29
N MET A 109 5.44 3.71 4.06
CA MET A 109 6.48 3.12 4.91
C MET A 109 7.78 3.92 4.81
N ASN A 110 8.61 3.83 5.84
CA ASN A 110 9.92 4.46 5.87
C ASN A 110 11.03 3.51 6.28
N ASP A 111 12.27 4.00 6.26
CA ASP A 111 13.49 3.27 6.56
C ASP A 111 13.45 2.47 7.87
N ARG A 112 12.70 2.93 8.87
CA ARG A 112 12.50 2.22 10.15
C ARG A 112 11.77 0.88 9.95
N PHE A 113 10.91 0.77 8.93
CA PHE A 113 10.18 -0.44 8.59
C PHE A 113 10.98 -1.44 7.75
N SER A 114 12.19 -1.08 7.29
CA SER A 114 13.05 -1.93 6.44
C SER A 114 13.29 -3.35 6.98
N HIS A 115 13.29 -3.52 8.30
CA HIS A 115 13.49 -4.81 8.95
C HIS A 115 12.24 -5.75 8.90
N LYS A 116 11.06 -5.21 8.55
CA LYS A 116 9.81 -5.94 8.37
C LYS A 116 9.49 -6.18 6.89
N VAL A 117 9.98 -5.31 6.00
CA VAL A 117 9.77 -5.40 4.54
C VAL A 117 10.72 -6.41 3.91
N ARG A 118 10.29 -7.00 2.79
CA ARG A 118 11.09 -7.94 2.00
C ARG A 118 11.27 -7.45 0.56
N GLY A 119 12.16 -8.13 -0.16
CA GLY A 119 12.40 -7.87 -1.58
C GLY A 119 12.94 -6.47 -1.86
N ILE A 120 12.58 -5.95 -3.02
CA ILE A 120 13.07 -4.70 -3.58
C ILE A 120 12.88 -3.50 -2.64
N PHE A 121 11.74 -3.42 -1.96
CA PHE A 121 11.45 -2.31 -1.07
C PHE A 121 12.30 -2.31 0.20
N ARG A 122 12.79 -3.48 0.66
CA ARG A 122 13.79 -3.49 1.72
C ARG A 122 15.07 -2.80 1.27
N THR A 123 15.51 -3.07 0.04
CA THR A 123 16.69 -2.42 -0.54
C THR A 123 16.46 -0.92 -0.70
N VAL A 124 15.31 -0.51 -1.27
CA VAL A 124 14.92 0.91 -1.42
C VAL A 124 14.98 1.65 -0.07
N LEU A 125 14.34 1.10 0.97
CA LEU A 125 14.29 1.71 2.30
C LEU A 125 15.66 1.80 3.00
N THR A 126 16.67 1.07 2.51
CA THR A 126 18.04 1.09 3.06
C THR A 126 19.05 1.82 2.17
N ALA A 127 18.60 2.31 1.01
CA ALA A 127 19.45 2.97 0.03
C ALA A 127 20.16 4.19 0.62
N LYS A 128 21.39 4.43 0.17
CA LYS A 128 22.24 5.55 0.60
C LYS A 128 22.29 6.68 -0.39
N THR A 129 21.82 6.45 -1.61
CA THR A 129 21.76 7.47 -2.66
C THR A 129 20.51 7.29 -3.51
N ALA A 130 20.02 8.38 -4.10
CA ALA A 130 18.96 8.30 -5.12
C ALA A 130 19.39 7.46 -6.33
N LYS A 131 20.69 7.43 -6.65
CA LYS A 131 21.25 6.58 -7.71
C LYS A 131 21.02 5.10 -7.44
N GLU A 132 21.23 4.61 -6.21
CA GLU A 132 20.96 3.21 -5.87
C GLU A 132 19.48 2.84 -6.09
N ILE A 133 18.57 3.77 -5.82
CA ILE A 133 17.14 3.56 -6.07
C ILE A 133 16.85 3.48 -7.57
N ARG A 134 17.44 4.36 -8.39
CA ARG A 134 17.29 4.33 -9.85
C ARG A 134 17.91 3.10 -10.50
N ASP A 135 19.08 2.68 -10.03
CA ASP A 135 19.73 1.45 -10.50
C ASP A 135 18.83 0.22 -10.24
N LEU A 136 18.02 0.27 -9.18
CA LEU A 136 17.13 -0.80 -8.77
C LEU A 136 15.74 -0.75 -9.43
N LEU A 137 15.11 0.43 -9.49
CA LEU A 137 13.71 0.60 -9.93
C LEU A 137 13.58 1.03 -11.39
N GLY A 138 14.68 1.51 -11.99
CA GLY A 138 14.68 2.25 -13.24
C GLY A 138 14.49 3.75 -13.02
N ASN A 139 14.45 4.48 -14.13
CA ASN A 139 14.18 5.92 -14.13
C ASN A 139 12.74 6.18 -13.66
N GLU A 140 12.58 7.22 -12.88
CA GLU A 140 11.29 7.83 -12.55
C GLU A 140 10.65 8.51 -13.76
N ASP A 141 9.34 8.63 -13.74
CA ASP A 141 8.54 9.28 -14.79
C ASP A 141 8.78 10.80 -14.81
N PHE A 142 9.05 11.38 -13.64
CA PHE A 142 9.35 12.80 -13.47
C PHE A 142 10.51 13.01 -12.51
N GLN A 143 11.56 13.69 -12.98
CA GLN A 143 12.70 14.05 -12.14
C GLN A 143 12.33 15.22 -11.23
N ASN A 144 12.43 15.01 -9.92
CA ASN A 144 12.24 16.05 -8.92
C ASN A 144 13.35 15.94 -7.86
N GLU A 145 14.51 16.51 -8.18
CA GLU A 145 15.64 16.62 -7.25
C GLU A 145 15.74 18.03 -6.68
N THR A 146 16.03 18.11 -5.40
CA THR A 146 16.25 19.34 -4.65
C THR A 146 17.54 19.23 -3.85
N LEU A 147 18.00 20.34 -3.28
CA LEU A 147 19.12 20.35 -2.32
C LEU A 147 18.90 19.45 -1.10
N MET A 148 17.64 19.16 -0.75
CA MET A 148 17.27 18.42 0.46
C MET A 148 16.99 16.93 0.20
N GLY A 149 17.07 16.49 -1.05
CA GLY A 149 16.74 15.13 -1.45
C GLY A 149 16.09 15.03 -2.83
N ALA A 150 15.60 13.84 -3.15
CA ALA A 150 14.94 13.51 -4.42
C ALA A 150 13.57 12.87 -4.18
N LYS A 151 12.56 13.39 -4.87
CA LYS A 151 11.23 12.77 -4.98
C LYS A 151 11.17 12.00 -6.29
N LEU A 152 11.35 10.69 -6.23
CA LEU A 152 11.39 9.78 -7.38
C LEU A 152 9.98 9.24 -7.62
N LEU A 153 9.40 9.57 -8.77
CA LEU A 153 7.98 9.36 -9.03
C LEU A 153 7.77 8.27 -10.06
N TYR A 154 7.13 7.19 -9.65
CA TYR A 154 6.77 6.07 -10.50
C TYR A 154 5.25 6.06 -10.63
N GLU A 155 4.70 7.14 -11.20
CA GLU A 155 3.27 7.38 -11.36
C GLU A 155 2.61 6.26 -12.17
N GLU A 156 3.27 5.78 -13.23
CA GLU A 156 2.78 4.64 -14.01
C GLU A 156 2.63 3.36 -13.17
N LYS A 157 3.42 3.24 -12.10
CA LYS A 157 3.39 2.12 -11.14
C LYS A 157 2.58 2.44 -9.87
N GLY A 158 2.05 3.65 -9.75
CA GLY A 158 1.25 4.10 -8.61
C GLY A 158 2.02 4.31 -7.30
N PHE A 159 3.31 4.62 -7.35
CA PHE A 159 4.07 4.91 -6.12
C PHE A 159 5.17 5.94 -6.31
N LEU A 160 5.65 6.49 -5.20
CA LEU A 160 6.80 7.37 -5.17
C LEU A 160 7.78 6.95 -4.08
N VAL A 161 9.03 7.37 -4.25
CA VAL A 161 10.08 7.26 -3.23
C VAL A 161 10.57 8.66 -2.92
N ASN A 162 10.37 9.10 -1.68
CA ASN A 162 10.94 10.32 -1.17
C ASN A 162 12.27 10.00 -0.46
N PHE A 163 13.37 10.27 -1.15
CA PHE A 163 14.72 10.11 -0.64
C PHE A 163 15.20 11.45 -0.05
N LEU A 164 15.35 11.52 1.26
CA LEU A 164 15.91 12.66 1.97
C LEU A 164 17.27 12.26 2.56
N ASP A 165 18.15 13.23 2.86
CA ASP A 165 19.48 12.96 3.40
C ASP A 165 19.47 12.08 4.68
N SER A 166 18.39 12.12 5.44
CA SER A 166 18.23 11.42 6.72
C SER A 166 17.21 10.28 6.72
N SER A 167 16.43 10.10 5.65
CA SER A 167 15.36 9.09 5.61
C SER A 167 14.91 8.76 4.19
N VAL A 168 14.39 7.54 4.01
CA VAL A 168 13.73 7.13 2.77
C VAL A 168 12.28 6.77 3.10
N ASN A 169 11.34 7.31 2.34
CA ASN A 169 9.92 7.01 2.45
C ASN A 169 9.40 6.48 1.11
N VAL A 170 8.50 5.51 1.17
CA VAL A 170 7.80 4.97 0.01
C VAL A 170 6.31 5.11 0.25
N GLU A 171 5.60 5.65 -0.73
CA GLU A 171 4.16 5.90 -0.67
C GLU A 171 3.50 5.30 -1.91
N PHE A 172 2.54 4.41 -1.69
CA PHE A 172 1.70 3.80 -2.72
C PHE A 172 0.33 4.46 -2.72
N CYS A 173 -0.19 4.71 -3.90
CA CYS A 173 -1.34 5.57 -4.10
C CYS A 173 -1.90 5.38 -5.52
N LEU A 174 -3.22 5.28 -5.66
CA LEU A 174 -3.88 5.26 -6.97
C LEU A 174 -4.43 6.66 -7.29
N GLY A 175 -3.66 7.47 -8.03
CA GLY A 175 -4.14 8.75 -8.57
C GLY A 175 -4.35 9.87 -7.54
N CYS A 176 -3.65 9.84 -6.40
CA CYS A 176 -3.72 10.88 -5.37
C CYS A 176 -3.01 12.15 -5.86
N SER A 177 -3.81 13.09 -6.35
CA SER A 177 -3.34 14.37 -6.87
C SER A 177 -2.57 15.18 -5.82
N ASP A 178 -2.80 14.99 -4.52
CA ASP A 178 -2.05 15.63 -3.45
C ASP A 178 -0.58 15.18 -3.37
N LEU A 179 -0.29 13.92 -3.71
CA LEU A 179 1.09 13.43 -3.79
C LEU A 179 1.84 13.96 -5.02
N TYR A 180 1.12 14.30 -6.08
CA TYR A 180 1.69 14.75 -7.36
C TYR A 180 1.52 16.27 -7.62
N SER A 181 0.76 17.01 -6.80
CA SER A 181 0.39 18.43 -7.08
C SER A 181 1.43 19.47 -6.66
N THR A 182 2.68 19.07 -6.39
CA THR A 182 3.76 20.00 -6.01
C THR A 182 4.90 20.10 -7.02
N PHE A 183 4.63 19.81 -8.30
CA PHE A 183 5.53 20.17 -9.39
C PHE A 183 5.36 21.64 -9.79
#